data_AF-A0A957L090-F1
#
_entry.id   AF-A0A957L090-F1
#
_cell.length_a   1.000
_cell.length_b   1.000
_cell.length_c   1.000
_cell.angle_alpha   90.00
_cell.angle_beta   90.00
_cell.angle_gamma   90.00
#
_symmetry.space_group_name_H-M   'P 1'
#
loop_
_entity.id
_entity.type
_entity.pdbx_description
1 polymer ?
#
loop_
_entity_poly.entity_id
_entity_poly.type
_entity_poly.pdbx_seq_one_letter_code
_entity_poly.pdbx_strand_id
1 'polypeptide(L)'
;MMAWSELRQLEIGGGKVTESVAGAVLQLPAGATRYADAQLDDYGGRRRRDFPWQPGTRLYLRARFNLPPADFVGTAGFGFWNAPFGDPTTPWPALPRAAWFFYGSPPNDFPLRPVGPGR
;
A
#
# COMPACT_ATOMS: atom_id res chain seq x y z
N MET A 1 -14.43 -6.29 -14.44
CA MET A 1 -13.82 -4.99 -14.09
C MET A 1 -14.60 -4.50 -12.87
N MET A 2 -13.97 -4.38 -11.70
CA MET A 2 -14.68 -3.97 -10.48
C MET A 2 -15.08 -2.50 -10.60
N ALA A 3 -16.28 -2.18 -10.13
CA ALA A 3 -16.77 -0.81 -10.11
C ALA A 3 -16.07 -0.06 -8.97
N TRP A 4 -15.78 1.22 -9.18
CA TRP A 4 -15.12 2.06 -8.17
C TRP A 4 -15.86 2.10 -6.82
N SER A 5 -17.18 1.98 -6.88
CA SER A 5 -18.07 1.93 -5.70
C SER A 5 -17.84 0.72 -4.79
N GLU A 6 -17.12 -0.30 -5.24
CA GLU A 6 -16.82 -1.51 -4.46
C GLU A 6 -15.52 -1.41 -3.66
N LEU A 7 -14.73 -0.36 -3.88
CA LEU A 7 -13.48 -0.13 -3.16
C LEU A 7 -13.70 0.80 -1.96
N ARG A 8 -13.36 0.31 -0.78
CA ARG A 8 -13.22 1.12 0.42
C ARG A 8 -11.98 1.99 0.29
N GLN A 9 -12.14 3.26 0.65
CA GLN A 9 -11.05 4.24 0.72
C GLN A 9 -10.65 4.43 2.18
N LEU A 10 -9.35 4.41 2.44
CA LEU A 10 -8.78 4.72 3.74
C LEU A 10 -7.79 5.87 3.58
N GLU A 11 -8.10 7.00 4.22
CA GLU A 11 -7.31 8.22 4.21
C GLU A 11 -6.88 8.57 5.63
N ILE A 12 -5.58 8.49 5.91
CA ILE A 12 -4.99 8.77 7.23
C ILE A 12 -3.92 9.84 7.08
N GLY A 13 -3.80 10.73 8.08
CA GLY A 13 -2.69 11.70 8.15
C GLY A 13 -2.60 12.65 6.95
N GLY A 14 -3.73 12.90 6.27
CA GLY A 14 -3.81 13.74 5.08
C GLY A 14 -3.59 13.00 3.76
N GLY A 15 -3.44 11.68 3.76
CA GLY A 15 -3.48 10.91 2.53
C GLY A 15 -4.81 11.07 1.80
N LYS A 16 -4.77 10.98 0.47
CA LYS A 16 -5.90 11.24 -0.42
C LYS A 16 -6.03 10.19 -1.49
N VAL A 17 -7.25 9.72 -1.70
CA VAL A 17 -7.65 8.85 -2.79
C VAL A 17 -8.58 9.64 -3.71
N THR A 18 -8.24 9.73 -4.98
CA THR A 18 -9.07 10.40 -5.98
C THR A 18 -9.32 9.49 -7.17
N GLU A 19 -10.54 9.58 -7.70
CA GLU A 19 -10.91 8.89 -8.92
C GLU A 19 -10.31 9.58 -10.14
N SER A 20 -9.87 8.78 -11.10
CA SER A 20 -9.37 9.26 -12.39
C SER A 20 -9.84 8.34 -13.50
N VAL A 21 -9.80 8.84 -14.73
CA VAL A 21 -10.21 8.10 -15.94
C VAL A 21 -9.42 6.80 -16.11
N ALA A 22 -8.19 6.72 -15.60
CA ALA A 22 -7.29 5.58 -15.78
C ALA A 22 -7.23 4.61 -14.59
N GLY A 23 -8.05 4.80 -13.55
CA GLY A 23 -7.86 4.16 -12.25
C GLY A 23 -7.66 5.20 -11.16
N ALA A 24 -7.00 4.86 -10.05
CA ALA A 24 -6.90 5.73 -8.87
C ALA A 24 -5.59 6.49 -8.72
N VAL A 25 -5.72 7.67 -8.11
CA VAL A 25 -4.61 8.51 -7.71
C VAL A 25 -4.58 8.53 -6.18
N LEU A 26 -3.53 7.93 -5.62
CA LEU A 26 -3.24 7.87 -4.19
C LEU A 26 -2.10 8.85 -3.90
N GLN A 27 -2.34 9.81 -3.02
CA GLN A 27 -1.39 10.88 -2.72
C GLN A 27 -1.19 11.03 -1.22
N LEU A 28 0.06 11.27 -0.84
CA LEU A 28 0.40 11.68 0.53
C LEU A 28 0.85 13.14 0.52
N PRO A 29 0.52 13.91 1.56
CA PRO A 29 0.95 15.29 1.66
C PRO A 29 2.45 15.35 1.94
N ALA A 30 3.10 16.41 1.45
CA ALA A 30 4.48 16.71 1.87
C ALA A 30 4.50 17.12 3.35
N GLY A 31 5.57 16.76 4.06
CA GLY A 31 5.78 17.20 5.45
C GLY A 31 4.85 16.56 6.48
N ALA A 32 4.29 15.38 6.20
CA ALA A 32 3.54 14.63 7.21
C ALA A 32 4.44 14.34 8.43
N THR A 33 4.05 14.85 9.60
CA THR A 33 4.80 14.66 10.87
C THR A 33 4.35 13.42 11.65
N ARG A 34 3.33 12.72 11.14
CA ARG A 34 2.75 11.49 11.67
C ARG A 34 2.50 10.53 10.51
N TYR A 35 2.13 9.28 10.83
CA TYR A 35 1.73 8.30 9.84
C TYR A 35 0.63 8.86 8.92
N ALA A 36 0.85 8.76 7.61
CA ALA A 36 -0.08 9.14 6.57
C ALA A 36 -0.27 7.98 5.61
N ASP A 37 -1.50 7.80 5.13
CA ASP A 37 -1.89 6.66 4.31
C ASP A 37 -3.00 7.04 3.33
N ALA A 38 -2.90 6.53 2.12
CA ALA A 38 -3.92 6.60 1.09
C ALA A 38 -4.04 5.20 0.52
N GLN A 39 -5.10 4.50 0.89
CA GLN A 39 -5.30 3.08 0.57
C GLN A 39 -6.66 2.85 -0.08
N LEU A 40 -6.66 1.89 -1.01
CA LEU A 40 -7.85 1.24 -1.54
C LEU A 40 -7.88 -0.21 -1.07
N ASP A 41 -9.02 -0.66 -0.57
CA ASP A 41 -9.26 -2.05 -0.24
C ASP A 41 -10.65 -2.54 -0.63
N ASP A 42 -10.80 -3.84 -0.84
CA ASP A 42 -12.07 -4.51 -1.13
C ASP A 42 -12.28 -5.75 -0.24
N TYR A 43 -11.45 -5.90 0.79
CA TYR A 43 -11.46 -7.06 1.68
C TYR A 43 -12.36 -6.86 2.91
N GLY A 44 -12.81 -5.64 3.21
CA GLY A 44 -13.64 -5.34 4.39
C GLY A 44 -14.88 -6.25 4.47
N GLY A 45 -15.11 -6.88 5.63
CA GLY A 45 -16.23 -7.81 5.84
C GLY A 45 -16.16 -9.14 5.06
N ARG A 46 -15.11 -9.39 4.26
CA ARG A 46 -14.95 -10.63 3.50
C ARG A 46 -14.04 -11.61 4.24
N ARG A 47 -14.31 -12.91 4.10
CA ARG A 47 -13.35 -13.94 4.52
C ARG A 47 -12.19 -13.95 3.54
N ARG A 48 -11.00 -14.30 4.02
CA ARG A 48 -9.76 -14.32 3.21
C ARG A 48 -9.86 -15.15 1.93
N ARG A 49 -10.57 -16.27 1.96
CA ARG A 49 -10.81 -17.14 0.80
C ARG A 49 -11.70 -16.50 -0.27
N ASP A 50 -12.46 -15.46 0.12
CA ASP A 50 -13.41 -14.74 -0.73
C ASP A 50 -12.82 -13.41 -1.23
N PHE A 51 -11.50 -13.20 -1.09
CA PHE A 51 -10.82 -12.05 -1.65
C PHE A 51 -10.89 -12.09 -3.18
N PRO A 52 -11.20 -10.96 -3.83
CA PRO A 52 -11.40 -10.93 -5.28
C PRO A 52 -10.11 -11.14 -6.07
N TRP A 53 -8.97 -10.76 -5.49
CA TRP A 53 -7.66 -10.86 -6.13
C TRP A 53 -7.03 -12.24 -5.89
N GLN A 54 -6.83 -12.97 -6.99
CA GLN A 54 -6.28 -14.32 -7.00
C GLN A 54 -4.95 -14.37 -7.78
N PRO A 55 -4.15 -15.45 -7.65
CA PRO A 55 -2.94 -15.62 -8.46
C PRO A 55 -3.21 -15.41 -9.95
N GLY A 56 -2.32 -14.66 -10.63
CA GLY A 56 -2.52 -14.22 -12.02
C GLY A 56 -3.04 -12.77 -12.15
N THR A 57 -3.42 -12.13 -11.04
CA THR A 57 -3.74 -10.69 -11.00
C THR A 57 -2.57 -9.86 -11.54
N ARG A 58 -2.89 -8.87 -12.39
CA ARG A 58 -1.93 -7.89 -12.91
C ARG A 58 -2.25 -6.51 -12.37
N LEU A 59 -1.26 -5.87 -11.77
CA LEU A 59 -1.34 -4.49 -11.30
C LEU A 59 -0.43 -3.61 -12.15
N TYR A 60 -0.99 -2.54 -12.70
CA TYR A 60 -0.23 -1.47 -13.35
C TYR A 60 -0.26 -0.25 -12.45
N LEU A 61 0.92 0.26 -12.12
CA LEU A 61 1.04 1.46 -11.29
C LEU A 61 2.15 2.36 -11.83
N ARG A 62 2.02 3.66 -11.57
CA ARG A 62 3.10 4.62 -11.69
C ARG A 62 3.28 5.29 -10.34
N ALA A 63 4.44 5.09 -9.73
CA ALA A 63 4.81 5.76 -8.49
C ALA A 63 5.84 6.85 -8.75
N ARG A 64 5.78 7.92 -7.97
CA ARG A 64 6.80 8.98 -7.94
C ARG A 64 6.96 9.51 -6.53
N PHE A 65 8.20 9.79 -6.15
CA PHE A 65 8.52 10.62 -5.00
C PHE A 65 8.98 11.98 -5.55
N ASN A 66 8.37 13.07 -5.05
CA ASN A 66 8.59 14.41 -5.63
C ASN A 66 9.69 15.21 -4.91
N LEU A 67 10.29 14.69 -3.84
CA LEU A 67 11.38 15.34 -3.12
C LEU A 67 12.72 14.67 -3.46
N PRO A 68 13.83 15.42 -3.49
CA PRO A 68 15.18 14.85 -3.55
C PRO A 68 15.43 13.86 -2.40
N PRO A 69 16.23 12.79 -2.59
CA PRO A 69 16.53 11.84 -1.53
C PRO A 69 17.11 12.46 -0.25
N ALA A 70 17.88 13.55 -0.39
CA ALA A 70 18.46 14.28 0.75
C ALA A 70 17.42 14.97 1.63
N ASP A 71 16.26 15.32 1.05
CA ASP A 71 15.16 15.99 1.76
C ASP A 71 14.09 14.98 2.21
N PHE A 72 14.22 13.72 1.80
CA PHE A 72 13.33 12.63 2.19
C PHE A 72 13.82 12.02 3.50
N VAL A 73 13.17 12.39 4.62
CA VAL A 73 13.48 11.86 5.95
C VAL A 73 12.43 10.84 6.37
N GLY A 74 12.88 9.74 6.97
CA GLY A 74 12.03 8.68 7.52
C GLY A 74 11.80 7.54 6.54
N THR A 75 10.62 6.94 6.61
CA THR A 75 10.22 5.82 5.77
C THR A 75 9.09 6.21 4.83
N ALA A 76 9.11 5.63 3.64
CA ALA A 76 8.03 5.75 2.70
C ALA A 76 7.89 4.44 1.92
N GLY A 77 6.72 4.22 1.33
CA GLY A 77 6.52 3.06 0.50
C GLY A 77 5.12 2.98 -0.05
N PHE A 78 4.95 2.03 -0.95
CA PHE A 78 3.67 1.69 -1.53
C PHE A 78 3.72 0.22 -1.93
N GLY A 79 2.57 -0.42 -2.02
CA GLY A 79 2.54 -1.82 -2.41
C GLY A 79 1.14 -2.35 -2.63
N PHE A 80 1.13 -3.61 -3.04
CA PHE A 80 -0.06 -4.44 -3.13
C PHE A 80 0.10 -5.55 -2.10
N TRP A 81 -0.90 -5.74 -1.25
CA TRP A 81 -0.84 -6.71 -0.16
C TRP A 81 -2.19 -7.36 0.10
N ASN A 82 -2.13 -8.57 0.65
CA ASN A 82 -3.32 -9.37 0.96
C ASN A 82 -3.84 -9.15 2.38
N ALA A 83 -3.65 -7.97 2.98
CA ALA A 83 -4.05 -7.63 4.36
C ALA A 83 -3.82 -8.82 5.33
N PRO A 84 -2.57 -9.08 5.77
CA PRO A 84 -2.23 -10.28 6.54
C PRO A 84 -3.01 -10.40 7.87
N PHE A 85 -3.50 -9.28 8.39
CA PHE A 85 -4.35 -9.21 9.59
C PHE A 85 -5.84 -9.14 9.27
N GLY A 86 -6.23 -9.16 7.99
CA GLY A 86 -7.60 -9.14 7.52
C GLY A 86 -8.38 -7.91 7.96
N ASP A 87 -9.69 -8.10 8.14
CA ASP A 87 -10.54 -7.13 8.84
C ASP A 87 -10.04 -6.96 10.29
N PRO A 88 -9.74 -5.74 10.75
CA PRO A 88 -9.30 -5.49 12.13
C PRO A 88 -10.28 -6.00 13.20
N THR A 89 -11.55 -6.22 12.84
CA THR A 89 -12.59 -6.76 13.73
C THR A 89 -12.56 -8.29 13.85
N THR A 90 -11.89 -9.00 12.93
CA THR A 90 -11.76 -10.47 12.94
C THR A 90 -10.35 -10.92 12.54
N PRO A 91 -9.32 -10.60 13.34
CA PRO A 91 -7.92 -10.82 12.95
C PRO A 91 -7.59 -12.32 12.89
N TRP A 92 -7.29 -12.82 11.69
CA TRP A 92 -6.72 -14.16 11.47
C TRP A 92 -5.35 -14.00 10.83
N PRO A 93 -4.24 -14.30 11.55
CA PRO A 93 -2.90 -14.05 11.03
C PRO A 93 -2.60 -15.03 9.89
N ALA A 94 -2.26 -14.48 8.73
CA ALA A 94 -1.75 -15.23 7.60
C ALA A 94 -0.42 -14.62 7.14
N LEU A 95 0.45 -15.45 6.55
CA LEU A 95 1.68 -14.93 5.96
C LEU A 95 1.33 -13.86 4.92
N PRO A 96 1.95 -12.66 5.01
CA PRO A 96 1.73 -11.62 4.03
C PRO A 96 2.19 -12.12 2.68
N ARG A 97 1.34 -11.93 1.67
CA ARG A 97 1.76 -11.94 0.27
C ARG A 97 1.65 -10.51 -0.17
N ALA A 98 2.80 -9.91 -0.45
CA ALA A 98 2.89 -8.51 -0.80
C ALA A 98 3.94 -8.29 -1.87
N ALA A 99 3.63 -7.40 -2.80
CA ALA A 99 4.61 -6.73 -3.64
C ALA A 99 4.75 -5.31 -3.10
N TRP A 100 5.85 -5.03 -2.40
CA TRP A 100 6.03 -3.76 -1.70
C TRP A 100 7.34 -3.09 -2.09
N PHE A 101 7.26 -1.78 -2.27
CA PHE A 101 8.40 -0.92 -2.56
C PHE A 101 8.60 -0.01 -1.35
N PHE A 102 9.75 -0.15 -0.69
CA PHE A 102 10.09 0.58 0.52
C PHE A 102 11.28 1.51 0.27
N TYR A 103 11.22 2.68 0.90
CA TYR A 103 12.31 3.62 1.03
C TYR A 103 12.55 3.89 2.52
N GLY A 104 13.81 3.91 2.92
CA GLY A 104 14.25 4.34 4.24
C GLY A 104 15.43 5.29 4.08
N SER A 105 15.31 6.51 4.60
CA SER A 105 16.41 7.47 4.59
C SER A 105 17.50 7.07 5.58
N PRO A 106 18.78 7.42 5.36
CA PRO A 106 19.77 7.33 6.41
C PRO A 106 19.48 8.29 7.58
N PRO A 107 19.89 7.96 8.82
CA PRO A 107 20.22 6.60 9.25
C PRO A 107 18.95 5.75 9.36
N ASN A 108 18.99 4.52 8.84
CA ASN A 108 17.97 3.52 9.11
C ASN A 108 18.63 2.18 9.43
N ASP A 109 17.96 1.40 10.25
CA ASP A 109 18.32 0.01 10.57
C ASP A 109 17.31 -0.93 9.91
N PHE A 110 17.09 -0.74 8.60
CA PHE A 110 16.25 -1.62 7.79
C PHE A 110 17.16 -2.55 6.96
N PRO A 111 17.59 -3.70 7.51
CA PRO A 111 18.42 -4.64 6.77
C PRO A 111 17.61 -5.22 5.61
N LEU A 112 17.84 -4.71 4.40
CA LEU A 112 17.36 -5.33 3.18
C LEU A 112 18.17 -6.59 2.93
N ARG A 113 17.49 -7.68 2.56
CA ARG A 113 18.17 -8.92 2.19
C ARG A 113 19.13 -8.62 1.03
N PRO A 114 20.42 -8.98 1.14
CA PRO A 114 21.34 -8.90 0.02
C PRO A 114 20.77 -9.65 -1.19
N VAL A 115 20.94 -9.07 -2.37
CA VAL A 115 20.42 -9.49 -3.68
C VAL A 115 20.09 -10.99 -3.78
N GLY A 116 18.84 -11.30 -4.15
CA GLY A 116 18.34 -12.67 -4.36
C GLY A 116 16.87 -12.64 -4.80
N PRO A 117 16.28 -13.77 -5.21
CA PRO A 117 14.87 -13.79 -5.62
C PRO A 117 13.98 -13.35 -4.44
N GLY A 118 13.06 -12.41 -4.72
CA GLY A 118 11.97 -12.08 -3.80
C GLY A 118 11.14 -13.34 -3.52
N ARG A 119 10.69 -13.50 -2.26
CA ARG A 119 9.85 -14.64 -1.84
C ARG A 119 8.38 -14.30 -1.93
#